data_AF-X5DQP2-F1
#
_entry.id   AF-X5DQP2-F1
#
_cell.length_a   1.000
_cell.length_b   1.000
_cell.length_c   1.000
_cell.angle_alpha   90.00
_cell.angle_beta   90.00
_cell.angle_gamma   90.00
#
_symmetry.space_group_name_H-M   'P 1'
#
loop_
_entity.id
_entity.type
_entity.pdbx_description
1 polymer ?
#
loop_
_entity_poly.entity_id
_entity_poly.type
_entity_poly.pdbx_seq_one_letter_code
_entity_poly.pdbx_strand_id
1 'polypeptide(L)'
;MPHDHRSRPAQGWRVLDVPRAHHDSYPPNQRPRLRPTWDVFGWSFLLITVVSLVLSALTPAVFILFPGPGPVALASLYAVIFVAVAWFILSRLLIYRGTPWLLAGAAILWGMSGSFAIGAFTVSQRLIDLSYSWEIDELALSLGGAYPEELAKALGVWLLLHVGRAWWNRPWHGLVAGMLVGFGFEAFENAGYAVMLGVYHPTSDLSGVSWMWLVRLAAGPLLHAICTGLVGFGIGMAIYAAGLTWRRRLSWVLASGLAGFLVHAGWNLQLDSTAATVAHLLGSWGLGAALLVTAIIISTKEARALAAAGRYPAVSIYQRIPTAPPVSPPVVPVPPPGPQFDHHPGNPGWYPRGR
;
A
#
# COMPACT_ATOMS: atom_id res chain seq x y z
N MET A 1 25.90 -7.93 -9.13
CA MET A 1 25.85 -6.93 -10.22
C MET A 1 24.53 -6.17 -10.11
N PRO A 2 24.55 -4.83 -10.01
CA PRO A 2 23.34 -4.00 -9.99
C PRO A 2 22.61 -4.07 -11.34
N HIS A 3 21.28 -4.21 -11.34
CA HIS A 3 20.46 -4.14 -12.55
C HIS A 3 19.79 -2.77 -12.64
N ASP A 4 19.93 -2.12 -13.80
CA ASP A 4 19.37 -0.80 -14.08
C ASP A 4 18.01 -0.96 -14.78
N HIS A 5 16.93 -0.68 -14.05
CA HIS A 5 15.58 -0.77 -14.58
C HIS A 5 14.81 0.48 -14.16
N ARG A 6 15.06 1.64 -14.78
CA ARG A 6 14.04 2.70 -14.96
C ARG A 6 14.49 3.84 -15.89
N SER A 7 13.51 4.31 -16.66
CA SER A 7 13.55 5.46 -17.57
C SER A 7 13.77 6.79 -16.84
N ARG A 8 14.69 7.61 -17.40
CA ARG A 8 15.06 8.99 -17.03
C ARG A 8 15.21 9.22 -15.52
N PRO A 9 16.38 8.90 -14.94
CA PRO A 9 16.78 9.45 -13.66
C PRO A 9 16.53 10.97 -13.61
N ALA A 10 15.95 11.47 -12.52
CA ALA A 10 16.02 12.90 -12.20
C ALA A 10 17.50 13.31 -12.34
N GLN A 11 17.80 14.36 -13.09
CA GLN A 11 19.16 14.76 -13.47
C GLN A 11 20.11 14.59 -12.28
N GLY A 12 21.03 13.62 -12.36
CA GLY A 12 22.03 13.36 -11.33
C GLY A 12 21.74 12.26 -10.30
N TRP A 13 20.71 11.40 -10.43
CA TRP A 13 20.46 10.28 -9.50
C TRP A 13 20.14 8.95 -10.18
N ARG A 14 20.87 7.87 -9.89
CA ARG A 14 20.57 6.50 -10.36
C ARG A 14 19.83 5.69 -9.29
N VAL A 15 18.83 4.90 -9.70
CA VAL A 15 18.14 3.95 -8.82
C VAL A 15 18.68 2.55 -9.08
N LEU A 16 19.12 1.86 -8.04
CA LEU A 16 19.68 0.50 -8.15
C LEU A 16 18.90 -0.45 -7.25
N ASP A 17 18.50 -1.59 -7.80
CA ASP A 17 18.04 -2.72 -7.00
C ASP A 17 19.23 -3.60 -6.65
N VAL A 18 19.51 -3.71 -5.35
CA VAL A 18 20.60 -4.52 -4.83
C VAL A 18 20.08 -5.60 -3.88
N PRO A 19 20.73 -6.78 -3.82
CA PRO A 19 20.42 -7.75 -2.77
C PRO A 19 20.57 -7.11 -1.39
N ARG A 20 19.64 -7.38 -0.48
CA ARG A 20 19.69 -6.85 0.88
C ARG A 20 20.98 -7.25 1.59
N ALA A 21 21.48 -8.47 1.36
CA ALA A 21 22.76 -8.92 1.90
C ALA A 21 23.94 -8.05 1.44
N HIS A 22 23.91 -7.54 0.21
CA HIS A 22 24.92 -6.61 -0.30
C HIS A 22 24.79 -5.22 0.34
N HIS A 23 23.56 -4.70 0.50
CA HIS A 23 23.35 -3.49 1.29
C HIS A 23 23.88 -3.66 2.73
N ASP A 24 23.65 -4.84 3.30
CA ASP A 24 24.01 -5.16 4.68
C ASP A 24 25.49 -5.54 4.88
N SER A 25 26.32 -5.58 3.82
CA SER A 25 27.76 -5.84 3.94
C SER A 25 28.58 -4.58 4.25
N TYR A 26 28.06 -3.38 4.00
CA TYR A 26 28.77 -2.13 4.29
C TYR A 26 28.72 -1.78 5.79
N PRO A 27 29.61 -0.97 6.36
CA PRO A 27 29.45 -0.46 7.72
C PRO A 27 28.19 0.42 7.90
N PRO A 28 27.49 0.42 9.06
CA PRO A 28 26.25 1.19 9.25
C PRO A 28 26.34 2.70 8.96
N ASN A 29 27.52 3.30 9.17
CA ASN A 29 27.80 4.70 8.86
C ASN A 29 28.04 4.97 7.37
N GLN A 30 28.29 3.94 6.57
CA GLN A 30 28.55 4.02 5.12
C GLN A 30 27.36 3.51 4.27
N ARG A 31 26.36 2.86 4.89
CA ARG A 31 25.16 2.37 4.20
C ARG A 31 24.23 3.52 3.81
N PRO A 32 23.71 3.56 2.57
CA PRO A 32 22.54 4.38 2.24
C PRO A 32 21.37 4.03 3.18
N ARG A 33 20.79 5.00 3.87
CA ARG A 33 19.69 4.72 4.81
C ARG A 33 18.43 4.32 4.04
N LEU A 34 17.96 3.10 4.26
CA LEU A 34 16.61 2.69 3.86
C LEU A 34 15.60 3.39 4.76
N ARG A 35 14.73 4.22 4.16
CA ARG A 35 13.73 5.02 4.88
C ARG A 35 12.41 5.01 4.14
N PRO A 36 11.28 5.12 4.84
CA PRO A 36 10.02 5.43 4.20
C PRO A 36 10.18 6.75 3.44
N THR A 37 9.50 6.83 2.31
CA THR A 37 9.61 8.00 1.46
C THR A 37 8.52 8.99 1.83
N TRP A 38 8.94 10.20 2.21
CA TRP A 38 8.08 11.28 2.69
C TRP A 38 7.86 12.34 1.61
N ASP A 39 7.43 11.87 0.43
CA ASP A 39 6.94 12.72 -0.65
C ASP A 39 5.41 12.91 -0.51
N VAL A 40 4.77 13.36 -1.58
CA VAL A 40 3.30 13.53 -1.62
C VAL A 40 2.55 12.26 -1.22
N PHE A 41 3.06 11.06 -1.50
CA PHE A 41 2.40 9.81 -1.12
C PHE A 41 2.55 9.52 0.36
N GLY A 42 3.74 9.75 0.93
CA GLY A 42 3.98 9.61 2.36
C GLY A 42 3.15 10.56 3.21
N TRP A 43 3.07 11.84 2.80
CA TRP A 43 2.24 12.82 3.51
C TRP A 43 0.74 12.56 3.33
N SER A 44 0.30 12.20 2.11
CA SER A 44 -1.10 11.81 1.87
C SER A 44 -1.49 10.59 2.70
N PHE A 45 -0.64 9.55 2.74
CA PHE A 45 -0.85 8.38 3.56
C PHE A 45 -1.01 8.75 5.03
N LEU A 46 -0.08 9.55 5.58
CA LEU A 46 -0.12 9.96 6.98
C LEU A 46 -1.39 10.76 7.30
N LEU A 47 -1.69 11.78 6.50
CA LEU A 47 -2.84 12.65 6.72
C LEU A 47 -4.15 11.87 6.70
N ILE A 48 -4.36 11.06 5.65
CA ILE A 48 -5.59 10.28 5.51
C ILE A 48 -5.69 9.25 6.64
N THR A 49 -4.60 8.54 6.95
CA THR A 49 -4.59 7.55 8.04
C THR A 49 -4.95 8.18 9.37
N VAL A 50 -4.39 9.35 9.71
CA VAL A 50 -4.68 10.04 10.98
C VAL A 50 -6.14 10.47 11.05
N VAL A 51 -6.67 11.09 10.00
CA VAL A 51 -8.08 11.51 9.95
C VAL A 51 -9.00 10.29 10.06
N SER A 52 -8.75 9.26 9.26
CA SER A 52 -9.52 8.02 9.27
C SER A 52 -9.39 7.26 10.59
N LEU A 53 -8.26 7.32 11.28
CA LEU A 53 -8.09 6.69 12.58
C LEU A 53 -8.98 7.35 13.63
N VAL A 54 -9.07 8.68 13.62
CA VAL A 54 -9.98 9.42 14.50
C VAL A 54 -11.43 9.03 14.21
N LEU A 55 -11.82 8.97 12.93
CA LEU A 55 -13.17 8.58 12.52
C LEU A 55 -13.49 7.13 12.90
N SER A 56 -12.60 6.18 12.60
CA SER A 56 -12.76 4.78 12.98
C SER A 56 -12.80 4.58 14.49
N ALA A 57 -12.10 5.40 15.28
CA ALA A 57 -12.13 5.31 16.74
C ALA A 57 -13.49 5.70 17.35
N LEU A 58 -14.33 6.45 16.63
CA LEU A 58 -15.69 6.77 17.07
C LEU A 58 -16.56 5.51 17.19
N THR A 59 -16.40 4.54 16.28
CA THR A 59 -17.18 3.28 16.30
C THR A 59 -17.03 2.49 17.60
N PRO A 60 -15.81 2.08 18.04
CA PRO A 60 -15.65 1.42 19.33
C PRO A 60 -15.98 2.34 20.50
N ALA A 61 -15.80 3.66 20.40
CA ALA A 61 -16.21 4.59 21.46
C ALA A 61 -17.74 4.57 21.68
N VAL A 62 -18.53 4.56 20.61
CA VAL A 62 -19.99 4.37 20.68
C VAL A 62 -20.32 3.01 21.27
N PHE A 63 -19.62 1.95 20.84
CA PHE A 63 -19.86 0.61 21.38
C PHE A 63 -19.52 0.43 22.86
N ILE A 64 -18.55 1.19 23.37
CA ILE A 64 -18.23 1.22 24.81
C ILE A 64 -19.41 1.81 25.60
N LEU A 65 -20.14 2.78 25.04
CA LEU A 65 -21.34 3.33 25.66
C LEU A 65 -22.51 2.35 25.54
N PHE A 66 -22.67 1.70 24.38
CA PHE A 66 -23.73 0.74 24.10
C PHE A 66 -23.23 -0.31 23.09
N PRO A 67 -23.06 -1.60 23.46
CA PRO A 67 -23.61 -2.27 24.64
C PRO A 67 -22.77 -2.20 25.92
N GLY A 68 -21.51 -1.72 25.86
CA GLY A 68 -20.65 -1.63 27.03
C GLY A 68 -19.18 -1.97 26.74
N PRO A 69 -18.27 -1.73 27.70
CA PRO A 69 -16.84 -1.94 27.51
C PRO A 69 -16.47 -3.43 27.38
N GLY A 70 -17.23 -4.35 28.00
CA GLY A 70 -16.95 -5.79 27.99
C GLY A 70 -16.95 -6.41 26.59
N PRO A 71 -18.06 -6.31 25.83
CA PRO A 71 -18.13 -6.77 24.44
C PRO A 71 -17.03 -6.19 23.55
N VAL A 72 -16.76 -4.90 23.66
CA VAL A 72 -15.70 -4.21 22.88
C VAL A 72 -14.32 -4.75 23.22
N ALA A 73 -14.00 -4.92 24.51
CA ALA A 73 -12.72 -5.46 24.94
C ALA A 73 -12.51 -6.89 24.42
N LEU A 74 -13.53 -7.74 24.49
CA LEU A 74 -13.48 -9.12 24.02
C LEU A 74 -13.31 -9.19 22.49
N ALA A 75 -14.09 -8.41 21.74
CA ALA A 75 -13.96 -8.34 20.28
C ALA A 75 -12.58 -7.80 19.85
N SER A 76 -12.06 -6.80 20.56
CA SER A 76 -10.71 -6.25 20.33
C SER A 76 -9.61 -7.29 20.61
N LEU A 77 -9.78 -8.09 21.67
CA LEU A 77 -8.86 -9.19 21.97
C LEU A 77 -8.82 -10.21 20.83
N TYR A 78 -9.98 -10.63 20.32
CA TYR A 78 -10.03 -11.54 19.18
C TYR A 78 -9.44 -10.93 17.91
N ALA A 79 -9.65 -9.63 17.66
CA ALA A 79 -9.04 -8.92 16.54
C ALA A 79 -7.51 -8.93 16.62
N VAL A 80 -6.94 -8.65 17.79
CA VAL A 80 -5.49 -8.70 18.02
C VAL A 80 -4.95 -10.11 17.80
N ILE A 81 -5.62 -11.14 18.33
CA ILE A 81 -5.23 -12.55 18.14
C ILE A 81 -5.26 -12.92 16.66
N PHE A 82 -6.35 -12.59 15.96
CA PHE A 82 -6.50 -12.85 14.54
C PHE A 82 -5.37 -12.20 13.71
N VAL A 83 -5.14 -10.90 13.90
CA VAL A 83 -4.08 -10.18 13.18
C VAL A 83 -2.71 -10.78 13.50
N ALA A 84 -2.43 -11.09 14.77
CA ALA A 84 -1.16 -11.67 15.17
C ALA A 84 -0.92 -13.03 14.50
N VAL A 85 -1.92 -13.92 14.48
CA VAL A 85 -1.83 -15.24 13.85
C VAL A 85 -1.73 -15.12 12.33
N ALA A 86 -2.60 -14.33 11.69
CA ALA A 86 -2.62 -14.14 10.24
C ALA A 86 -1.31 -13.50 9.73
N TRP A 87 -0.83 -12.45 10.42
CA TRP A 87 0.46 -11.83 10.12
C TRP A 87 1.61 -12.81 10.36
N PHE A 88 1.59 -13.57 11.46
CA PHE A 88 2.61 -14.60 11.70
C PHE A 88 2.67 -15.60 10.54
N ILE A 89 1.54 -16.16 10.10
CA ILE A 89 1.47 -17.10 8.97
C ILE A 89 2.03 -16.46 7.70
N LEU A 90 1.57 -15.25 7.35
CA LEU A 90 2.05 -14.52 6.18
C LEU A 90 3.57 -14.26 6.26
N SER A 91 4.09 -13.95 7.46
CA SER A 91 5.51 -13.68 7.67
C SER A 91 6.42 -14.88 7.38
N ARG A 92 5.87 -16.09 7.36
CA ARG A 92 6.58 -17.32 7.00
C ARG A 92 6.74 -17.49 5.49
N LEU A 93 5.94 -16.79 4.68
CA LEU A 93 6.01 -16.90 3.23
C LEU A 93 7.29 -16.26 2.68
N LEU A 94 7.87 -16.87 1.64
CA LEU A 94 9.07 -16.35 1.00
C LEU A 94 8.85 -14.94 0.46
N ILE A 95 7.67 -14.67 -0.09
CA ILE A 95 7.28 -13.37 -0.67
C ILE A 95 7.22 -12.23 0.37
N TYR A 96 7.17 -12.55 1.68
CA TYR A 96 7.20 -11.55 2.75
C TYR A 96 8.63 -11.09 3.10
N ARG A 97 9.66 -11.90 2.79
CA ARG A 97 11.04 -11.63 3.19
C ARG A 97 11.50 -10.24 2.71
N GLY A 98 12.09 -9.48 3.63
CA GLY A 98 12.56 -8.13 3.35
C GLY A 98 11.57 -7.04 3.78
N THR A 99 10.32 -7.38 4.04
CA THR A 99 9.29 -6.45 4.55
C THR A 99 9.64 -5.95 5.96
N PRO A 100 9.81 -4.64 6.17
CA PRO A 100 9.96 -4.05 7.49
C PRO A 100 8.67 -4.18 8.31
N TRP A 101 8.81 -4.46 9.60
CA TRP A 101 7.67 -4.57 10.52
C TRP A 101 6.82 -3.28 10.58
N LEU A 102 7.45 -2.10 10.47
CA LEU A 102 6.75 -0.81 10.43
C LEU A 102 5.82 -0.69 9.21
N LEU A 103 6.25 -1.15 8.03
CA LEU A 103 5.42 -1.11 6.83
C LEU A 103 4.26 -2.12 6.92
N ALA A 104 4.52 -3.28 7.51
CA ALA A 104 3.46 -4.25 7.73
C ALA A 104 2.42 -3.76 8.76
N GLY A 105 2.87 -3.16 9.86
CA GLY A 105 2.00 -2.49 10.83
C GLY A 105 1.22 -1.33 10.22
N ALA A 106 1.85 -0.52 9.36
CA ALA A 106 1.18 0.57 8.65
C ALA A 106 0.11 0.06 7.67
N ALA A 107 0.33 -1.09 7.01
CA ALA A 107 -0.66 -1.74 6.16
C ALA A 107 -1.88 -2.22 6.95
N ILE A 108 -1.65 -2.91 8.07
CA ILE A 108 -2.73 -3.33 8.98
C ILE A 108 -3.48 -2.11 9.51
N LEU A 109 -2.76 -1.08 9.96
CA LEU A 109 -3.35 0.16 10.46
C LEU A 109 -4.23 0.82 9.40
N TRP A 110 -3.79 0.90 8.15
CA TRP A 110 -4.61 1.41 7.05
C TRP A 110 -5.91 0.61 6.89
N GLY A 111 -5.82 -0.72 6.94
CA GLY A 111 -6.99 -1.60 6.90
C GLY A 111 -8.03 -1.27 7.99
N MET A 112 -7.57 -1.14 9.24
CA MET A 112 -8.44 -0.82 10.39
C MET A 112 -8.98 0.62 10.38
N SER A 113 -8.24 1.55 9.77
CA SER A 113 -8.56 2.99 9.77
C SER A 113 -9.00 3.47 8.39
N GLY A 114 -8.05 3.85 7.54
CA GLY A 114 -8.27 4.38 6.18
C GLY A 114 -9.33 3.62 5.39
N SER A 115 -9.16 2.32 5.24
CA SER A 115 -10.10 1.48 4.49
C SER A 115 -11.49 1.45 5.14
N PHE A 116 -11.55 1.22 6.45
CA PHE A 116 -12.83 1.14 7.17
C PHE A 116 -13.58 2.47 7.17
N ALA A 117 -12.92 3.57 7.58
CA ALA A 117 -13.54 4.89 7.63
C ALA A 117 -14.00 5.33 6.24
N ILE A 118 -13.15 5.24 5.22
CA ILE A 118 -13.57 5.64 3.87
C ILE A 118 -14.72 4.73 3.41
N GLY A 119 -14.63 3.40 3.59
CA GLY A 119 -15.71 2.48 3.24
C GLY A 119 -17.04 2.82 3.93
N ALA A 120 -17.03 2.89 5.26
CA ALA A 120 -18.22 3.15 6.09
C ALA A 120 -18.82 4.55 5.86
N PHE A 121 -18.00 5.59 5.68
CA PHE A 121 -18.48 6.96 5.47
C PHE A 121 -18.73 7.31 3.99
N THR A 122 -18.41 6.40 3.05
CA THR A 122 -18.70 6.57 1.62
C THR A 122 -19.62 5.48 1.08
N VAL A 123 -20.27 4.70 1.96
CA VAL A 123 -21.40 3.83 1.59
C VAL A 123 -22.34 4.64 0.72
N SER A 124 -22.52 4.18 -0.52
CA SER A 124 -23.24 4.94 -1.52
C SER A 124 -24.70 4.56 -1.46
N GLN A 125 -25.50 5.36 -0.74
CA GLN A 125 -26.96 5.24 -0.78
C GLN A 125 -27.46 5.28 -2.23
N ARG A 126 -26.79 6.02 -3.12
CA ARG A 126 -27.12 6.06 -4.55
C ARG A 126 -26.92 4.72 -5.25
N LEU A 127 -25.91 3.94 -4.87
CA LEU A 127 -25.70 2.60 -5.44
C LEU A 127 -26.71 1.59 -4.90
N ILE A 128 -27.15 1.77 -3.64
CA ILE A 128 -28.26 1.01 -3.05
C ILE A 128 -29.58 1.37 -3.75
N ASP A 129 -29.88 2.66 -3.93
CA ASP A 129 -31.07 3.11 -4.64
C ASP A 129 -31.08 2.60 -6.09
N LEU A 130 -29.91 2.52 -6.72
CA LEU A 130 -29.75 1.98 -8.07
C LEU A 130 -30.11 0.50 -8.15
N SER A 131 -29.70 -0.33 -7.18
CA SER A 131 -30.08 -1.75 -7.17
C SER A 131 -31.59 -1.93 -7.05
N TYR A 132 -32.23 -1.12 -6.20
CA TYR A 132 -33.70 -1.11 -6.08
C TYR A 132 -34.37 -0.65 -7.38
N SER A 133 -33.80 0.34 -8.07
CA SER A 133 -34.34 0.80 -9.37
C SER A 133 -34.22 -0.23 -10.50
N TRP A 134 -33.30 -1.19 -10.36
CA TRP A 134 -33.15 -2.31 -11.27
C TRP A 134 -33.98 -3.53 -10.88
N GLU A 135 -34.71 -3.47 -9.74
CA GLU A 135 -35.45 -4.59 -9.18
C GLU A 135 -34.54 -5.80 -8.88
N ILE A 136 -33.31 -5.53 -8.42
CA ILE A 136 -32.33 -6.54 -8.00
C ILE A 136 -31.84 -6.18 -6.60
N ASP A 137 -32.73 -6.28 -5.61
CA ASP A 137 -32.50 -5.88 -4.23
C ASP A 137 -31.30 -6.61 -3.59
N GLU A 138 -31.01 -7.82 -4.07
CA GLU A 138 -29.89 -8.65 -3.64
C GLU A 138 -28.53 -7.97 -3.86
N LEU A 139 -28.45 -7.06 -4.84
CA LEU A 139 -27.22 -6.31 -5.15
C LEU A 139 -26.99 -5.10 -4.24
N ALA A 140 -27.96 -4.71 -3.41
CA ALA A 140 -27.87 -3.47 -2.62
C ALA A 140 -26.61 -3.41 -1.76
N LEU A 141 -26.33 -4.46 -0.99
CA LEU A 141 -25.15 -4.50 -0.11
C LEU A 141 -23.85 -4.76 -0.90
N SER A 142 -23.95 -5.46 -2.02
CA SER A 142 -22.84 -5.70 -2.94
C SER A 142 -22.36 -4.40 -3.61
N LEU A 143 -23.28 -3.53 -4.03
CA LEU A 143 -22.93 -2.24 -4.65
C LEU A 143 -22.67 -1.15 -3.62
N GLY A 144 -23.50 -1.08 -2.58
CA GLY A 144 -23.43 -0.05 -1.55
C GLY A 144 -22.20 -0.15 -0.65
N GLY A 145 -21.83 -1.37 -0.24
CA GLY A 145 -20.71 -1.64 0.67
C GLY A 145 -19.42 -2.01 -0.05
N ALA A 146 -19.43 -3.06 -0.87
CA ALA A 146 -18.18 -3.59 -1.42
C ALA A 146 -17.45 -2.60 -2.34
N TYR A 147 -18.18 -1.79 -3.10
CA TYR A 147 -17.56 -0.84 -4.04
C TYR A 147 -16.68 0.22 -3.35
N PRO A 148 -17.18 1.05 -2.41
CA PRO A 148 -16.34 2.03 -1.72
C PRO A 148 -15.22 1.38 -0.90
N GLU A 149 -15.49 0.24 -0.27
CA GLU A 149 -14.51 -0.46 0.55
C GLU A 149 -13.31 -0.97 -0.25
N GLU A 150 -13.54 -1.61 -1.40
CA GLU A 150 -12.44 -2.13 -2.21
C GLU A 150 -11.56 -1.00 -2.79
N LEU A 151 -12.17 0.14 -3.15
CA LEU A 151 -11.41 1.31 -3.60
C LEU A 151 -10.56 1.90 -2.47
N ALA A 152 -11.09 1.96 -1.25
CA ALA A 152 -10.35 2.46 -0.09
C ALA A 152 -9.16 1.55 0.28
N LYS A 153 -9.36 0.23 0.21
CA LYS A 153 -8.29 -0.77 0.40
C LYS A 153 -7.22 -0.66 -0.71
N ALA A 154 -7.64 -0.54 -1.97
CA ALA A 154 -6.75 -0.36 -3.11
C ALA A 154 -5.88 0.90 -2.99
N LEU A 155 -6.47 2.03 -2.56
CA LEU A 155 -5.76 3.28 -2.32
C LEU A 155 -4.65 3.10 -1.28
N GLY A 156 -4.94 2.43 -0.17
CA GLY A 156 -3.96 2.12 0.86
C GLY A 156 -2.77 1.33 0.34
N VAL A 157 -3.05 0.25 -0.40
CA VAL A 157 -1.98 -0.55 -1.02
C VAL A 157 -1.12 0.30 -1.93
N TRP A 158 -1.74 1.10 -2.80
CA TRP A 158 -1.01 1.96 -3.72
C TRP A 158 -0.13 2.98 -2.99
N LEU A 159 -0.66 3.70 -2.00
CA LEU A 159 0.10 4.66 -1.19
C LEU A 159 1.27 3.98 -0.48
N LEU A 160 1.00 2.86 0.20
CA LEU A 160 1.99 2.11 0.97
C LEU A 160 3.11 1.54 0.10
N LEU A 161 2.81 1.09 -1.13
CA LEU A 161 3.84 0.67 -2.09
C LEU A 161 4.76 1.83 -2.48
N HIS A 162 4.22 3.06 -2.59
CA HIS A 162 5.06 4.24 -2.84
C HIS A 162 5.87 4.63 -1.62
N VAL A 163 5.27 4.66 -0.43
CA VAL A 163 5.95 4.94 0.84
C VAL A 163 7.10 3.96 1.08
N GLY A 164 6.81 2.67 0.88
CA GLY A 164 7.71 1.55 1.14
C GLY A 164 8.61 1.15 -0.02
N ARG A 165 8.65 1.89 -1.13
CA ARG A 165 9.34 1.52 -2.39
C ARG A 165 10.82 1.16 -2.26
N ALA A 166 11.49 1.56 -1.19
CA ALA A 166 12.87 1.16 -0.89
C ALA A 166 13.00 -0.32 -0.49
N TRP A 167 11.95 -0.92 0.08
CA TRP A 167 11.89 -2.33 0.46
C TRP A 167 10.96 -3.13 -0.44
N TRP A 168 9.84 -2.52 -0.83
CA TRP A 168 8.84 -3.14 -1.67
C TRP A 168 9.08 -2.77 -3.13
N ASN A 169 9.89 -3.56 -3.82
CA ASN A 169 10.34 -3.31 -5.19
C ASN A 169 10.08 -4.48 -6.15
N ARG A 170 9.09 -5.31 -5.85
CA ARG A 170 8.73 -6.52 -6.62
C ARG A 170 7.21 -6.63 -6.71
N PRO A 171 6.65 -7.22 -7.78
CA PRO A 171 5.20 -7.30 -7.94
C PRO A 171 4.46 -7.94 -6.76
N TRP A 172 5.02 -9.01 -6.19
CA TRP A 172 4.40 -9.70 -5.04
C TRP A 172 4.41 -8.91 -3.74
N HIS A 173 5.17 -7.82 -3.63
CA HIS A 173 5.04 -6.95 -2.47
C HIS A 173 3.68 -6.23 -2.46
N GLY A 174 3.06 -6.03 -3.63
CA GLY A 174 1.67 -5.57 -3.71
C GLY A 174 0.68 -6.59 -3.15
N LEU A 175 0.89 -7.89 -3.44
CA LEU A 175 0.13 -9.00 -2.86
C LEU A 175 0.28 -9.04 -1.32
N VAL A 176 1.51 -8.90 -0.81
CA VAL A 176 1.78 -8.84 0.64
C VAL A 176 1.12 -7.63 1.30
N ALA A 177 1.29 -6.43 0.73
CA ALA A 177 0.65 -5.22 1.23
C ALA A 177 -0.88 -5.34 1.23
N GLY A 178 -1.45 -5.92 0.16
CA GLY A 178 -2.88 -6.15 0.03
C GLY A 178 -3.43 -7.08 1.09
N MET A 179 -2.79 -8.22 1.33
CA MET A 179 -3.22 -9.14 2.40
C MET A 179 -3.14 -8.49 3.79
N LEU A 180 -2.10 -7.70 4.07
CA LEU A 180 -1.95 -7.00 5.35
C LEU A 180 -3.02 -5.92 5.58
N VAL A 181 -3.35 -5.14 4.53
CA VAL A 181 -4.49 -4.21 4.55
C VAL A 181 -5.80 -4.97 4.79
N GLY A 182 -5.99 -6.09 4.10
CA GLY A 182 -7.15 -6.96 4.28
C GLY A 182 -7.27 -7.52 5.71
N PHE A 183 -6.17 -7.95 6.34
CA PHE A 183 -6.19 -8.41 7.74
C PHE A 183 -6.65 -7.31 8.70
N GLY A 184 -6.16 -6.08 8.52
CA GLY A 184 -6.58 -4.96 9.35
C GLY A 184 -8.07 -4.66 9.19
N PHE A 185 -8.55 -4.63 7.95
CA PHE A 185 -9.97 -4.38 7.66
C PHE A 185 -10.86 -5.48 8.25
N GLU A 186 -10.52 -6.75 8.01
CA GLU A 186 -11.27 -7.92 8.50
C GLU A 186 -11.32 -7.95 10.03
N ALA A 187 -10.22 -7.65 10.70
CA ALA A 187 -10.16 -7.61 12.15
C ALA A 187 -11.10 -6.56 12.73
N PHE A 188 -11.12 -5.36 12.14
CA PHE A 188 -11.97 -4.26 12.59
C PHE A 188 -13.45 -4.53 12.28
N GLU A 189 -13.75 -4.98 11.07
CA GLU A 189 -15.11 -5.30 10.65
C GLU A 189 -15.70 -6.45 11.47
N ASN A 190 -14.96 -7.55 11.64
CA ASN A 190 -15.40 -8.68 12.46
C ASN A 190 -15.65 -8.27 13.91
N ALA A 191 -14.85 -7.37 14.47
CA ALA A 191 -15.09 -6.82 15.81
C ALA A 191 -16.38 -6.02 15.86
N GLY A 192 -16.61 -5.16 14.86
CA GLY A 192 -17.85 -4.39 14.75
C GLY A 192 -19.09 -5.27 14.68
N TYR A 193 -19.11 -6.28 13.81
CA TYR A 193 -20.22 -7.22 13.72
C TYR A 193 -20.39 -8.05 14.99
N ALA A 194 -19.29 -8.51 15.61
CA ALA A 194 -19.37 -9.30 16.83
C ALA A 194 -20.00 -8.51 17.98
N VAL A 195 -19.66 -7.24 18.13
CA VAL A 195 -20.27 -6.37 19.14
C VAL A 195 -21.71 -6.03 18.78
N MET A 196 -21.95 -5.59 17.54
CA MET A 196 -23.27 -5.16 17.08
C MET A 196 -24.31 -6.29 17.15
N LEU A 197 -23.94 -7.51 16.76
CA LEU A 197 -24.86 -8.65 16.74
C LEU A 197 -24.82 -9.47 18.04
N GLY A 198 -23.80 -9.28 18.87
CA GLY A 198 -23.65 -10.01 20.12
C GLY A 198 -24.80 -9.76 21.10
N VAL A 199 -25.37 -8.55 21.07
CA VAL A 199 -26.51 -8.15 21.94
C VAL A 199 -27.79 -8.94 21.70
N TYR A 200 -27.91 -9.61 20.54
CA TYR A 200 -29.07 -10.43 20.20
C TYR A 200 -28.92 -11.88 20.68
N HIS A 201 -27.78 -12.25 21.27
CA HIS A 201 -27.56 -13.60 21.75
C HIS A 201 -28.33 -13.87 23.06
N PRO A 202 -29.10 -14.97 23.17
CA PRO A 202 -30.05 -15.18 24.27
C PRO A 202 -29.40 -15.36 25.65
N THR A 203 -28.11 -15.70 25.70
CA THR A 203 -27.38 -15.95 26.96
C THR A 203 -26.73 -14.70 27.54
N SER A 204 -25.91 -13.99 26.73
CA SER A 204 -25.20 -12.78 27.12
C SER A 204 -24.52 -12.15 25.91
N ASP A 205 -24.25 -10.85 25.97
CA ASP A 205 -23.51 -10.12 24.93
C ASP A 205 -22.12 -10.70 24.69
N LEU A 206 -21.43 -11.15 25.76
CA LEU A 206 -20.10 -11.75 25.64
C LEU A 206 -20.15 -13.09 24.89
N SER A 207 -21.15 -13.93 25.20
CA SER A 207 -21.40 -15.16 24.45
C SER A 207 -21.73 -14.86 23.00
N GLY A 208 -22.52 -13.81 22.74
CA GLY A 208 -22.85 -13.36 21.40
C GLY A 208 -21.64 -12.87 20.60
N VAL A 209 -20.74 -12.08 21.22
CA VAL A 209 -19.48 -11.66 20.62
C VAL A 209 -18.63 -12.87 20.22
N SER A 210 -18.42 -13.81 21.13
CA SER A 210 -17.65 -15.04 20.83
C SER A 210 -18.30 -15.85 19.72
N TRP A 211 -19.62 -16.04 19.78
CA TRP A 211 -20.36 -16.78 18.77
C TRP A 211 -20.24 -16.14 17.39
N MET A 212 -20.55 -14.85 17.29
CA MET A 212 -20.51 -14.13 16.01
C MET A 212 -19.09 -14.06 15.44
N TRP A 213 -18.07 -13.87 16.29
CA TRP A 213 -16.67 -13.92 15.85
C TRP A 213 -16.32 -15.27 15.24
N LEU A 214 -16.69 -16.38 15.89
CA LEU A 214 -16.43 -17.73 15.39
C LEU A 214 -17.18 -18.02 14.09
N VAL A 215 -18.44 -17.62 13.99
CA VAL A 215 -19.23 -17.75 12.76
C VAL A 215 -18.55 -17.01 11.61
N ARG A 216 -18.11 -15.77 11.82
CA ARG A 216 -17.45 -14.99 10.76
C ARG A 216 -16.09 -15.56 10.37
N LEU A 217 -15.32 -16.04 11.35
CA LEU A 217 -14.04 -16.71 11.09
C LEU A 217 -14.23 -18.00 10.28
N ALA A 218 -15.30 -18.76 10.53
CA ALA A 218 -15.57 -20.02 9.85
C ALA A 218 -16.23 -19.84 8.48
N ALA A 219 -17.14 -18.88 8.34
CA ALA A 219 -17.91 -18.68 7.13
C ALA A 219 -17.03 -18.17 5.98
N GLY A 220 -16.26 -17.10 6.22
CA GLY A 220 -15.48 -16.40 5.19
C GLY A 220 -14.05 -16.10 5.65
N PRO A 221 -13.25 -17.12 6.01
CA PRO A 221 -11.91 -16.90 6.53
C PRO A 221 -11.06 -16.12 5.54
N LEU A 222 -10.43 -15.04 6.00
CA LEU A 222 -9.48 -14.24 5.22
C LEU A 222 -10.10 -13.60 3.97
N LEU A 223 -11.43 -13.43 3.91
CA LEU A 223 -12.13 -12.87 2.74
C LEU A 223 -11.53 -11.54 2.30
N HIS A 224 -11.30 -10.60 3.22
CA HIS A 224 -10.78 -9.28 2.84
C HIS A 224 -9.32 -9.34 2.43
N ALA A 225 -8.54 -10.24 3.03
CA ALA A 225 -7.18 -10.51 2.60
C ALA A 225 -7.11 -11.15 1.21
N ILE A 226 -8.09 -11.98 0.85
CA ILE A 226 -8.25 -12.52 -0.50
C ILE A 226 -8.54 -11.37 -1.47
N CYS A 227 -9.60 -10.59 -1.24
CA CYS A 227 -10.02 -9.52 -2.13
C CYS A 227 -8.90 -8.49 -2.33
N THR A 228 -8.39 -7.94 -1.22
CA THR A 228 -7.36 -6.89 -1.28
C THR A 228 -6.00 -7.45 -1.72
N GLY A 229 -5.70 -8.71 -1.42
CA GLY A 229 -4.49 -9.39 -1.90
C GLY A 229 -4.47 -9.50 -3.44
N LEU A 230 -5.60 -9.84 -4.06
CA LEU A 230 -5.73 -9.87 -5.51
C LEU A 230 -5.54 -8.48 -6.13
N VAL A 231 -6.24 -7.47 -5.61
CA VAL A 231 -6.10 -6.08 -6.06
C VAL A 231 -4.65 -5.61 -5.89
N GLY A 232 -4.05 -5.88 -4.73
CA GLY A 232 -2.68 -5.55 -4.44
C GLY A 232 -1.68 -6.23 -5.38
N PHE A 233 -1.93 -7.47 -5.78
CA PHE A 233 -1.11 -8.16 -6.78
C PHE A 233 -1.13 -7.41 -8.12
N GLY A 234 -2.29 -7.00 -8.62
CA GLY A 234 -2.37 -6.26 -9.88
C GLY A 234 -1.77 -4.86 -9.80
N ILE A 235 -1.93 -4.14 -8.69
CA ILE A 235 -1.21 -2.87 -8.44
C ILE A 235 0.31 -3.11 -8.44
N GLY A 236 0.76 -4.15 -7.76
CA GLY A 236 2.17 -4.53 -7.72
C GLY A 236 2.73 -4.86 -9.10
N MET A 237 1.99 -5.62 -9.92
CA MET A 237 2.33 -5.87 -11.33
C MET A 237 2.41 -4.57 -12.13
N ALA A 238 1.43 -3.68 -11.97
CA ALA A 238 1.38 -2.42 -12.67
C ALA A 238 2.52 -1.46 -12.31
N ILE A 239 3.04 -1.50 -11.08
CA ILE A 239 4.15 -0.64 -10.64
C ILE A 239 5.50 -1.28 -10.94
N TYR A 240 5.68 -2.56 -10.61
CA TYR A 240 7.02 -3.18 -10.52
C TYR A 240 7.37 -4.14 -11.66
N ALA A 241 6.40 -4.66 -12.42
CA ALA A 241 6.74 -5.58 -13.50
C ALA A 241 7.49 -4.85 -14.63
N ALA A 242 8.60 -5.44 -15.08
CA ALA A 242 9.39 -4.94 -16.20
C ALA A 242 8.73 -5.28 -17.55
N GLY A 243 9.01 -4.49 -18.59
CA GLY A 243 8.58 -4.78 -19.97
C GLY A 243 7.07 -4.65 -20.26
N LEU A 244 6.26 -4.22 -19.28
CA LEU A 244 4.83 -3.97 -19.52
C LEU A 244 4.59 -2.60 -20.14
N THR A 245 3.80 -2.57 -21.21
CA THR A 245 3.22 -1.36 -21.80
C THR A 245 2.20 -0.74 -20.83
N TRP A 246 1.90 0.55 -20.99
CA TRP A 246 0.91 1.23 -20.14
C TRP A 246 -0.47 0.54 -20.18
N ARG A 247 -0.90 0.06 -21.36
CA ARG A 247 -2.18 -0.68 -21.52
C ARG A 247 -2.20 -1.95 -20.69
N ARG A 248 -1.09 -2.71 -20.68
CA ARG A 248 -0.97 -3.93 -19.88
C ARG A 248 -0.92 -3.63 -18.38
N ARG A 249 -0.31 -2.51 -17.97
CA ARG A 249 -0.35 -2.07 -16.57
C ARG A 249 -1.78 -1.74 -16.14
N LEU A 250 -2.50 -0.98 -16.97
CA LEU A 250 -3.90 -0.67 -16.72
C LEU A 250 -4.77 -1.93 -16.68
N SER A 251 -4.57 -2.88 -17.59
CA SER A 251 -5.34 -4.13 -17.57
C SER A 251 -5.10 -4.94 -16.30
N TRP A 252 -3.89 -4.96 -15.74
CA TRP A 252 -3.63 -5.62 -14.45
C TRP A 252 -4.40 -4.95 -13.31
N VAL A 253 -4.40 -3.62 -13.23
CA VAL A 253 -5.15 -2.89 -12.21
C VAL A 253 -6.65 -3.15 -12.36
N LEU A 254 -7.20 -3.02 -13.56
CA LEU A 254 -8.63 -3.20 -13.81
C LEU A 254 -9.09 -4.65 -13.59
N ALA A 255 -8.36 -5.64 -14.12
CA ALA A 255 -8.75 -7.04 -13.99
C ALA A 255 -8.64 -7.54 -12.55
N SER A 256 -7.58 -7.17 -11.83
CA SER A 256 -7.43 -7.53 -10.41
C SER A 256 -8.40 -6.77 -9.51
N GLY A 257 -8.63 -5.48 -9.79
CA GLY A 257 -9.64 -4.65 -9.14
C GLY A 257 -11.03 -5.26 -9.28
N LEU A 258 -11.41 -5.63 -10.52
CA LEU A 258 -12.67 -6.29 -10.80
C LEU A 258 -12.74 -7.67 -10.12
N ALA A 259 -11.66 -8.47 -10.13
CA ALA A 259 -11.66 -9.77 -9.46
C ALA A 259 -11.86 -9.65 -7.95
N GLY A 260 -11.14 -8.73 -7.27
CA GLY A 260 -11.34 -8.48 -5.84
C GLY A 260 -12.74 -7.98 -5.53
N PHE A 261 -13.24 -7.03 -6.32
CA PHE A 261 -14.61 -6.53 -6.20
C PHE A 261 -15.66 -7.61 -6.40
N LEU A 262 -15.56 -8.46 -7.44
CA LEU A 262 -16.55 -9.51 -7.71
C LEU A 262 -16.59 -10.58 -6.62
N VAL A 263 -15.43 -10.94 -6.03
CA VAL A 263 -15.39 -11.87 -4.89
C VAL A 263 -16.12 -11.26 -3.69
N HIS A 264 -15.87 -9.99 -3.39
CA HIS A 264 -16.51 -9.31 -2.26
C HIS A 264 -18.00 -9.03 -2.52
N ALA A 265 -18.35 -8.52 -3.69
CA ALA A 265 -19.74 -8.29 -4.10
C ALA A 265 -20.54 -9.61 -4.09
N GLY A 266 -19.96 -10.71 -4.57
CA GLY A 266 -20.56 -12.04 -4.47
C GLY A 266 -20.70 -12.52 -3.03
N TRP A 267 -19.75 -12.20 -2.14
CA TRP A 267 -19.90 -12.48 -0.71
C TRP A 267 -21.08 -11.73 -0.07
N ASN A 268 -21.42 -10.53 -0.55
CA ASN A 268 -22.54 -9.75 -0.03
C ASN A 268 -23.89 -10.10 -0.69
N LEU A 269 -23.88 -10.94 -1.73
CA LEU A 269 -25.09 -11.32 -2.46
C LEU A 269 -25.93 -12.31 -1.63
N GLN A 270 -27.19 -11.97 -1.40
CA GLN A 270 -28.16 -12.83 -0.72
C GLN A 270 -29.14 -13.37 -1.75
N LEU A 271 -29.35 -14.68 -1.79
CA LEU A 271 -30.26 -15.32 -2.75
C LEU A 271 -31.53 -15.81 -2.04
N ASP A 272 -32.59 -16.06 -2.81
CA ASP A 272 -33.94 -16.42 -2.33
C ASP A 272 -34.01 -17.58 -1.33
N SER A 273 -33.02 -18.47 -1.34
CA SER A 273 -32.93 -19.56 -0.38
C SER A 273 -31.59 -19.59 0.34
N THR A 274 -31.63 -20.04 1.60
CA THR A 274 -30.43 -20.25 2.41
C THR A 274 -29.43 -21.19 1.73
N ALA A 275 -29.92 -22.27 1.10
CA ALA A 275 -29.06 -23.22 0.41
C ALA A 275 -28.35 -22.60 -0.80
N ALA A 276 -29.07 -21.81 -1.61
CA ALA A 276 -28.48 -21.09 -2.74
C ALA A 276 -27.47 -20.04 -2.25
N THR A 277 -27.80 -19.29 -1.21
CA THR A 277 -26.89 -18.30 -0.60
C THR A 277 -25.61 -18.96 -0.12
N VAL A 278 -25.69 -20.04 0.67
CA VAL A 278 -24.50 -20.76 1.16
C VAL A 278 -23.65 -21.30 0.00
N ALA A 279 -24.28 -21.91 -1.02
CA ALA A 279 -23.57 -22.40 -2.19
C ALA A 279 -22.85 -21.26 -2.94
N HIS A 280 -23.50 -20.11 -3.08
CA HIS A 280 -22.93 -18.92 -3.70
C HIS A 280 -21.74 -18.37 -2.89
N LEU A 281 -21.88 -18.22 -1.57
CA LEU A 281 -20.80 -17.76 -0.69
C LEU A 281 -19.56 -18.66 -0.78
N LEU A 282 -19.76 -19.98 -0.73
CA LEU A 282 -18.68 -20.95 -0.88
C LEU A 282 -18.02 -20.87 -2.27
N GLY A 283 -18.81 -20.68 -3.32
CA GLY A 283 -18.31 -20.49 -4.68
C GLY A 283 -17.47 -19.22 -4.83
N SER A 284 -17.99 -18.08 -4.35
CA SER A 284 -17.33 -16.78 -4.40
C SER A 284 -16.03 -16.78 -3.60
N TRP A 285 -16.06 -17.27 -2.36
CA TRP A 285 -14.87 -17.40 -1.52
C TRP A 285 -13.86 -18.38 -2.13
N GLY A 286 -14.33 -19.56 -2.58
CA GLY A 286 -13.47 -20.60 -3.15
C GLY A 286 -12.74 -20.16 -4.40
N LEU A 287 -13.43 -19.43 -5.30
CA LEU A 287 -12.81 -18.82 -6.48
C LEU A 287 -11.75 -17.79 -6.08
N GLY A 288 -12.08 -16.87 -5.17
CA GLY A 288 -11.14 -15.88 -4.67
C GLY A 288 -9.90 -16.50 -4.04
N ALA A 289 -10.09 -17.50 -3.18
CA ALA A 289 -9.01 -18.25 -2.54
C ALA A 289 -8.12 -18.95 -3.57
N ALA A 290 -8.70 -19.60 -4.58
CA ALA A 290 -7.95 -20.25 -5.65
C ALA A 290 -7.08 -19.25 -6.45
N LEU A 291 -7.63 -18.07 -6.76
CA LEU A 291 -6.90 -17.00 -7.43
C LEU A 291 -5.75 -16.46 -6.55
N LEU A 292 -6.01 -16.22 -5.26
CA LEU A 292 -4.99 -15.74 -4.33
C LEU A 292 -3.85 -16.75 -4.18
N VAL A 293 -4.18 -18.02 -3.96
CA VAL A 293 -3.21 -19.11 -3.85
C VAL A 293 -2.38 -19.23 -5.13
N THR A 294 -3.02 -19.11 -6.29
CA THR A 294 -2.31 -19.10 -7.59
C THR A 294 -1.32 -17.93 -7.67
N ALA A 295 -1.73 -16.72 -7.28
CA ALA A 295 -0.84 -15.56 -7.23
C ALA A 295 0.33 -15.74 -6.25
N ILE A 296 0.09 -16.33 -5.08
CA ILE A 296 1.12 -16.68 -4.09
C ILE A 296 2.10 -17.71 -4.67
N ILE A 297 1.61 -18.75 -5.34
CA ILE A 297 2.45 -19.79 -5.95
C ILE A 297 3.35 -19.20 -7.02
N ILE A 298 2.80 -18.43 -7.96
CA ILE A 298 3.55 -17.79 -9.05
C ILE A 298 4.62 -16.86 -8.46
N SER A 299 4.22 -15.99 -7.54
CA SER A 299 5.11 -15.06 -6.84
C SER A 299 6.22 -15.78 -6.08
N THR A 300 5.90 -16.90 -5.44
CA THR A 300 6.87 -17.70 -4.69
C THR A 300 7.87 -18.39 -5.62
N LYS A 301 7.43 -18.89 -6.79
CA LYS A 301 8.34 -19.48 -7.79
C LYS A 301 9.34 -18.43 -8.28
N GLU A 302 8.88 -17.23 -8.59
CA GLU A 302 9.75 -16.12 -9.01
C GLU A 302 10.70 -15.69 -7.88
N ALA A 303 10.20 -15.53 -6.66
CA ALA A 303 11.02 -15.20 -5.50
C ALA A 303 12.09 -16.27 -5.21
N ARG A 304 11.77 -17.57 -5.38
CA ARG A 304 12.76 -18.67 -5.26
C ARG A 304 13.84 -18.57 -6.32
N ALA A 305 13.47 -18.32 -7.58
CA ALA A 305 14.45 -18.16 -8.66
C ALA A 305 15.40 -16.99 -8.40
N LEU A 306 14.89 -15.85 -7.93
CA LEU A 306 15.74 -14.73 -7.54
C LEU A 306 16.59 -15.02 -6.30
N ALA A 307 16.06 -15.75 -5.31
CA ALA A 307 16.80 -16.14 -4.12
C ALA A 307 17.97 -17.07 -4.47
N ALA A 308 17.74 -18.06 -5.34
CA ALA A 308 18.78 -18.96 -5.84
C ALA A 308 19.89 -18.21 -6.59
N ALA A 309 19.54 -17.12 -7.28
CA ALA A 309 20.50 -16.23 -7.93
C ALA A 309 21.16 -15.20 -6.97
N GLY A 310 20.89 -15.25 -5.66
CA GLY A 310 21.40 -14.30 -4.67
C GLY A 310 20.85 -12.88 -4.82
N ARG A 311 19.70 -12.72 -5.49
CA ARG A 311 19.07 -11.42 -5.82
C ARG A 311 17.87 -11.05 -4.94
N TYR A 312 17.49 -11.91 -4.00
CA TYR A 312 16.32 -11.71 -3.15
C TYR A 312 16.60 -12.13 -1.69
N PRO A 313 16.12 -11.38 -0.67
CA PRO A 313 15.36 -10.12 -0.77
C PRO A 313 16.20 -8.97 -1.34
N ALA A 314 15.55 -8.03 -2.03
CA ALA A 314 16.20 -6.87 -2.64
C ALA A 314 15.73 -5.58 -1.98
N VAL A 315 16.58 -4.55 -2.03
CA VAL A 315 16.26 -3.18 -1.61
C VAL A 315 16.64 -2.22 -2.73
N SER A 316 15.91 -1.12 -2.85
CA SER A 316 16.19 -0.08 -3.84
C SER A 316 16.97 1.06 -3.19
N ILE A 317 18.15 1.35 -3.72
CA ILE A 317 19.01 2.45 -3.29
C ILE A 317 19.03 3.57 -4.32
N TYR A 318 19.04 4.81 -3.83
CA TYR A 318 19.14 6.01 -4.64
C TYR A 318 20.57 6.55 -4.53
N GLN A 319 21.31 6.51 -5.63
CA GLN A 319 22.71 6.93 -5.69
C GLN A 319 22.83 8.22 -6.51
N ARG A 320 23.48 9.24 -5.97
CA ARG A 320 23.79 10.45 -6.74
C ARG A 320 24.88 10.10 -7.77
N ILE A 321 24.61 10.40 -9.04
CA ILE A 321 25.60 10.28 -10.12
C ILE A 321 26.65 11.37 -9.85
N PRO A 322 27.93 11.02 -9.67
CA PRO A 322 28.98 12.02 -9.49
C PRO A 322 29.03 12.92 -10.72
N THR A 323 28.76 14.21 -10.55
CA THR A 323 29.08 15.21 -11.57
C THR A 323 30.60 15.39 -11.54
N ALA A 324 31.27 15.25 -12.68
CA ALA A 324 32.70 15.54 -12.78
C ALA A 324 32.96 16.95 -12.21
N PRO A 325 34.03 17.14 -11.41
CA PRO A 325 34.39 18.48 -10.96
C PRO A 325 34.57 19.38 -12.19
N PRO A 326 34.15 20.66 -12.14
CA PRO A 326 34.39 21.57 -13.25
C PRO A 326 35.89 21.56 -13.56
N VAL A 327 36.22 21.25 -14.81
CA VAL A 327 37.60 21.36 -15.29
C VAL A 327 37.99 22.81 -15.12
N SER A 328 38.91 23.09 -14.21
CA SER A 328 39.48 24.44 -14.08
C SER A 328 39.98 24.83 -15.47
N PRO A 329 39.58 26.00 -16.00
CA PRO A 329 40.13 26.47 -17.27
C PRO A 329 41.66 26.46 -17.18
N PRO A 330 42.37 26.08 -18.26
CA PRO A 330 43.82 26.14 -18.25
C PRO A 330 44.25 27.53 -17.78
N VAL A 331 45.12 27.58 -16.78
CA VAL A 331 45.72 28.83 -16.31
C VAL A 331 46.45 29.41 -17.51
N VAL A 332 45.86 30.40 -18.18
CA VAL A 332 46.52 31.16 -19.23
C VAL A 332 47.64 31.92 -18.52
N PRO A 333 48.92 31.69 -18.87
CA PRO A 333 50.01 32.47 -18.30
C PRO A 333 49.72 33.95 -18.54
N VAL A 334 49.65 34.73 -17.47
CA VAL A 334 49.52 36.18 -17.58
C VAL A 334 50.78 36.68 -18.29
N PRO A 335 50.67 37.35 -19.46
CA PRO A 335 51.84 37.91 -20.11
C PRO A 335 52.48 38.94 -19.17
N PRO A 336 53.82 39.03 -19.12
CA PRO A 336 54.50 39.99 -18.28
C PRO A 336 54.02 41.42 -18.60
N PRO A 337 53.91 42.30 -17.59
CA PRO A 337 53.47 43.67 -17.81
C PRO A 337 54.36 44.35 -18.85
N GLY A 338 53.72 44.91 -19.89
CA GLY A 338 54.40 45.70 -20.90
C GLY A 338 55.02 46.97 -20.30
N PRO A 339 56.02 47.55 -20.96
CA PRO A 339 56.75 48.71 -20.44
C PRO A 339 55.81 49.89 -20.17
N GLN A 340 55.87 50.42 -18.95
CA GLN A 340 55.19 51.66 -18.55
C GLN A 340 55.77 52.83 -19.36
N PHE A 341 54.91 53.54 -20.09
CA PHE A 341 55.29 54.82 -20.69
C PHE A 341 55.11 55.92 -19.64
N ASP A 342 56.22 56.53 -19.24
CA ASP A 342 56.26 57.71 -18.39
C ASP A 342 55.68 58.93 -19.14
N HIS A 343 54.49 59.36 -18.75
CA HIS A 343 53.95 60.65 -19.18
C HIS A 343 54.49 61.76 -18.28
N HIS A 344 55.47 62.51 -18.79
CA HIS A 344 55.86 63.81 -18.24
C HIS A 344 54.79 64.88 -18.53
N PRO A 345 54.35 65.66 -17.53
CA PRO A 345 53.45 66.78 -17.75
C PRO A 345 54.25 68.03 -18.11
N GLY A 346 54.06 68.55 -19.31
CA GLY A 346 54.69 69.79 -19.74
C GLY A 346 53.88 70.52 -20.81
N ASN A 347 53.19 71.57 -20.35
CA ASN A 347 53.11 72.92 -20.93
C ASN A 347 51.67 73.41 -21.18
N PRO A 348 51.23 74.52 -20.54
CA PRO A 348 49.93 75.12 -20.76
C PRO A 348 50.03 76.19 -21.87
N GLY A 349 49.07 76.23 -22.78
CA GLY A 349 49.03 77.32 -23.75
C GLY A 349 47.87 77.28 -24.74
N TRP A 350 47.00 78.27 -24.60
CA TRP A 350 46.23 78.95 -25.67
C TRP A 350 44.95 78.32 -26.24
N TYR A 351 43.83 78.91 -25.78
CA TYR A 351 42.55 79.16 -26.47
C TYR A 351 42.74 79.84 -27.85
N PRO A 352 41.74 79.92 -28.79
CA PRO A 352 40.33 80.20 -28.50
C PRO A 352 39.21 79.58 -29.37
N ARG A 353 38.01 79.68 -28.76
CA ARG A 353 36.62 79.74 -29.23
C ARG A 353 36.34 79.79 -30.75
N GLY A 354 35.27 79.10 -31.15
CA GLY A 354 34.53 79.40 -32.37
C GLY A 354 33.23 78.61 -32.53
N ARG A 355 32.15 79.14 -31.94
CA ARG A 355 30.70 78.99 -32.22
C ARG A 355 30.04 77.61 -32.19
#